data_AF-A0A1Q9EW65-F1
#
_entry.id   AF-A0A1Q9EW65-F1
#
_cell.length_a   1.000
_cell.length_b   1.000
_cell.length_c   1.000
_cell.angle_alpha   90.00
_cell.angle_beta   90.00
_cell.angle_gamma   90.00
#
_symmetry.space_group_name_H-M   'P 1'
#
loop_
_entity.id
_entity.type
_entity.pdbx_description
1 polymer ?
#
loop_
_entity_poly.entity_id
_entity_poly.type
_entity_poly.pdbx_seq_one_letter_code
_entity_poly.pdbx_strand_id
1 'polypeptide(L)'
;MVPRDPFYRRPIEVLSLHPDPFWGLPTSIVDWCEANYAHTPYVAEFFNTLTAVPMVAVSAWGLYLCVKYGLELRFYLCWAGIGAVGLYSLIIQGS
;
A
#
# COMPACT_ATOMS: atom_id res chain seq x y z
N MET A 1 -8.10 28.51 4.29
CA MET A 1 -7.83 28.83 2.87
C MET A 1 -6.58 28.04 2.49
N VAL A 2 -6.71 26.94 1.75
CA VAL A 2 -5.57 26.08 1.40
C VAL A 2 -4.72 26.79 0.35
N PRO A 3 -3.41 26.98 0.55
CA PRO A 3 -2.53 27.61 -0.44
C PRO A 3 -2.52 26.81 -1.76
N ARG A 4 -2.72 27.50 -2.88
CA ARG A 4 -2.63 26.94 -4.24
C ARG A 4 -1.24 27.17 -4.83
N ASP A 5 -0.19 26.86 -4.07
CA ASP A 5 1.15 26.91 -4.62
C ASP A 5 1.52 25.53 -5.23
N PRO A 6 2.16 25.49 -6.41
CA PRO A 6 2.47 24.24 -7.12
C PRO A 6 3.67 23.48 -6.53
N PHE A 7 4.29 23.99 -5.47
CA PHE A 7 5.40 23.37 -4.74
C PHE A 7 5.03 23.01 -3.29
N TYR A 8 3.76 23.14 -2.91
CA TYR A 8 3.28 22.92 -1.55
C TYR A 8 3.30 21.42 -1.28
N ARG A 9 4.38 20.95 -0.66
CA ARG A 9 4.34 19.68 0.07
C ARG A 9 3.28 19.85 1.14
N ARG A 10 2.18 19.10 1.04
CA ARG A 10 1.17 19.07 2.10
C ARG A 10 1.86 18.59 3.37
N PRO A 11 1.75 19.29 4.51
CA PRO A 11 2.19 18.74 5.77
C PRO A 11 1.41 17.45 6.04
N ILE A 12 2.08 16.41 6.55
CA ILE A 12 1.48 15.11 6.90
C ILE A 12 0.21 15.27 7.78
N GLU A 13 0.21 16.30 8.64
CA GLU A 13 -0.92 16.68 9.50
C GLU A 13 -2.17 17.14 8.73
N VAL A 14 -2.03 17.71 7.53
CA VAL A 14 -3.15 18.21 6.72
C VAL A 14 -3.77 17.10 5.86
N LEU A 15 -3.05 15.99 5.65
CA LEU A 15 -3.49 14.90 4.81
C LEU A 15 -4.30 13.84 5.58
N SER A 16 -4.20 13.81 6.91
CA SER A 16 -4.95 12.90 7.78
C SER A 16 -6.31 13.50 8.14
N LEU A 17 -7.38 12.95 7.57
CA LEU A 17 -8.74 13.51 7.68
C LEU A 17 -9.52 12.99 8.89
N HIS A 18 -9.11 11.87 9.48
CA HIS A 18 -9.78 11.29 10.64
C HIS A 18 -9.23 11.88 11.95
N PRO A 19 -10.08 12.31 12.90
CA PRO A 19 -9.63 12.91 14.16
C PRO A 19 -8.88 11.91 15.06
N ASP A 20 -9.26 10.63 15.02
CA ASP A 20 -8.65 9.55 15.79
C ASP A 20 -8.19 8.40 14.86
N PRO A 21 -7.05 8.52 14.16
CA PRO A 21 -6.51 7.44 13.34
C PRO A 21 -5.98 6.31 14.23
N PHE A 22 -6.23 5.05 13.85
CA PHE A 22 -5.87 3.90 14.69
C PHE A 22 -4.36 3.72 14.85
N TRP A 23 -3.57 3.93 13.79
CA TRP A 23 -2.11 3.80 13.84
C TRP A 23 -1.38 5.11 14.14
N GLY A 24 -2.12 6.21 14.32
CA GLY A 24 -1.56 7.55 14.51
C GLY A 24 -1.25 8.25 13.18
N LEU A 25 -0.28 9.16 13.22
CA LEU A 25 0.14 9.88 12.02
C LEU A 25 0.97 8.95 11.10
N PRO A 26 0.81 9.08 9.77
CA PRO A 26 1.57 8.30 8.80
C PRO A 26 3.07 8.47 9.02
N THR A 27 3.80 7.34 8.94
CA THR A 27 5.27 7.31 9.08
C THR A 27 6.00 7.31 7.73
N SER A 28 5.26 7.37 6.63
CA SER A 28 5.76 7.47 5.26
C SER A 28 6.61 8.72 5.05
N ILE A 29 7.77 8.54 4.41
CA ILE A 29 8.64 9.67 4.00
C ILE A 29 7.97 10.49 2.89
N VAL A 30 7.14 9.83 2.08
CA VAL A 30 6.40 10.41 0.96
C VAL A 30 4.95 9.99 1.06
N ASP A 31 4.08 10.98 1.19
CA ASP A 31 2.64 10.79 1.05
C ASP A 31 2.25 11.02 -0.41
N TRP A 32 1.36 10.16 -0.92
CA TRP A 32 0.87 10.28 -2.29
C TRP A 32 -0.35 11.21 -2.36
N CYS A 33 -1.04 11.18 -3.49
CA CYS A 33 -2.18 12.06 -3.76
C CYS A 33 -3.43 11.71 -2.95
N GLU A 34 -3.51 10.51 -2.35
CA GLU A 34 -4.66 10.07 -1.56
C GLU A 34 -4.61 10.67 -0.16
N ALA A 35 -5.77 11.01 0.42
CA ALA A 35 -5.84 11.53 1.77
C ALA A 35 -5.82 10.38 2.79
N ASN A 36 -5.02 10.53 3.84
CA ASN A 36 -4.87 9.55 4.90
C ASN A 36 -6.15 9.44 5.74
N TYR A 37 -6.59 8.21 6.01
CA TYR A 37 -7.76 7.86 6.80
C TYR A 37 -9.07 8.46 6.28
N ALA A 38 -9.16 8.76 4.97
CA ALA A 38 -10.34 9.38 4.37
C ALA A 38 -11.58 8.47 4.39
N HIS A 39 -11.37 7.16 4.31
CA HIS A 39 -12.45 6.16 4.19
C HIS A 39 -12.68 5.37 5.47
N THR A 40 -11.60 5.01 6.17
CA THR A 40 -11.67 4.24 7.42
C THR A 40 -10.57 4.71 8.37
N PRO A 41 -10.76 4.63 9.71
CA PRO A 41 -9.72 4.96 10.68
C PRO A 41 -8.60 3.91 10.77
N TYR A 42 -8.71 2.78 10.04
CA TYR A 42 -7.78 1.66 10.11
C TYR A 42 -6.78 1.60 8.95
N VAL A 43 -7.05 2.32 7.86
CA VAL A 43 -6.25 2.30 6.63
C VAL A 43 -5.99 3.73 6.23
N ALA A 44 -4.70 4.11 6.15
CA ALA A 44 -4.29 5.45 5.78
C ALA A 44 -4.68 5.76 4.32
N GLU A 45 -4.10 5.08 3.33
CA GLU A 45 -4.44 5.26 1.91
C GLU A 45 -5.28 4.06 1.42
N PHE A 46 -6.61 4.19 1.44
CA PHE A 46 -7.53 3.08 1.20
C PHE A 46 -7.41 2.50 -0.21
N PHE A 47 -7.43 3.34 -1.24
CA PHE A 47 -7.37 2.88 -2.62
C PHE A 47 -5.98 2.34 -2.97
N ASN A 48 -4.92 3.00 -2.51
CA ASN A 48 -3.57 2.48 -2.70
C ASN A 48 -3.41 1.08 -2.05
N THR A 49 -3.89 0.91 -0.82
CA THR A 49 -3.92 -0.39 -0.13
C THR A 49 -4.77 -1.42 -0.88
N LEU A 50 -5.97 -1.04 -1.35
CA LEU A 50 -6.88 -1.93 -2.08
C LEU A 50 -6.27 -2.46 -3.38
N THR A 51 -5.52 -1.61 -4.10
CA THR A 51 -4.86 -2.01 -5.35
C THR A 51 -3.69 -2.98 -5.14
N ALA A 52 -3.09 -3.04 -3.94
CA ALA A 52 -2.04 -4.00 -3.60
C ALA A 52 -2.58 -5.42 -3.28
N VAL A 53 -3.85 -5.54 -2.86
CA VAL A 53 -4.50 -6.84 -2.60
C VAL A 53 -4.43 -7.82 -3.79
N PRO A 54 -4.82 -7.44 -5.02
CA PRO A 54 -4.72 -8.36 -6.16
C PRO A 54 -3.27 -8.74 -6.49
N MET A 55 -2.28 -7.88 -6.23
CA MET A 55 -0.86 -8.26 -6.43
C MET A 55 -0.47 -9.42 -5.51
N VAL A 56 -0.84 -9.35 -4.23
CA VAL A 56 -0.58 -10.43 -3.26
C VAL A 56 -1.36 -11.68 -3.64
N ALA A 57 -2.65 -11.57 -3.97
CA ALA A 57 -3.49 -12.70 -4.33
C ALA A 57 -2.98 -13.44 -5.58
N VAL A 58 -2.63 -12.71 -6.64
CA VAL A 58 -2.09 -13.28 -7.88
C VAL A 58 -0.71 -13.89 -7.63
N SER A 59 0.14 -13.28 -6.80
CA SER A 59 1.43 -13.87 -6.45
C SER A 59 1.31 -15.20 -5.70
N ALA A 60 0.36 -15.31 -4.78
CA ALA A 60 0.10 -16.53 -4.04
C ALA A 60 -0.45 -17.63 -4.96
N TRP A 61 -1.35 -17.26 -5.88
CA TRP A 61 -1.83 -18.17 -6.92
C TRP A 61 -0.70 -18.65 -7.83
N GLY A 62 0.18 -17.74 -8.26
CA GLY A 62 1.36 -18.05 -9.07
C GLY A 62 2.32 -19.03 -8.37
N LEU A 63 2.60 -18.81 -7.09
CA LEU A 63 3.39 -19.74 -6.27
C LEU A 63 2.72 -21.11 -6.16
N TYR A 64 1.41 -21.17 -5.94
CA TYR A 64 0.65 -22.42 -5.93
C TYR A 64 0.79 -23.18 -7.25
N LEU A 65 0.71 -22.49 -8.40
CA LEU A 65 0.92 -23.11 -9.71
C LEU A 65 2.34 -23.63 -9.88
N CYS A 66 3.36 -22.90 -9.40
CA CYS A 66 4.74 -23.38 -9.42
C CYS A 66 4.91 -24.71 -8.68
N VAL A 67 4.29 -24.84 -7.51
CA VAL A 67 4.29 -26.08 -6.72
C VAL A 67 3.53 -27.19 -7.46
N LYS A 68 2.34 -26.88 -7.96
CA LYS A 68 1.46 -27.85 -8.64
C LYS A 68 2.10 -28.46 -9.89
N TYR A 69 2.83 -27.65 -10.67
CA TYR A 69 3.44 -28.08 -11.94
C TYR A 69 4.94 -28.37 -11.83
N GLY A 70 5.54 -28.28 -10.64
CA GLY A 70 6.96 -28.57 -10.44
C GLY A 70 7.89 -27.68 -11.25
N LEU A 71 7.59 -26.37 -11.33
CA LEU A 71 8.36 -25.42 -12.14
C LEU A 71 9.76 -25.17 -11.55
N GLU A 72 10.63 -24.55 -12.35
CA GLU A 72 11.98 -24.18 -11.92
C GLU A 72 12.00 -23.04 -10.89
N LEU A 73 13.07 -22.96 -10.07
CA LEU A 73 13.27 -21.95 -9.03
C LEU A 73 13.05 -20.50 -9.52
N ARG A 74 13.43 -20.19 -10.77
CA ARG A 74 13.26 -18.84 -11.34
C ARG A 74 11.81 -18.35 -11.27
N PHE A 75 10.83 -19.23 -11.46
CA PHE A 75 9.42 -18.87 -11.40
C PHE A 75 8.97 -18.59 -9.96
N TYR A 76 9.48 -19.35 -8.99
CA TYR A 76 9.24 -19.08 -7.57
C TYR A 76 9.79 -17.70 -7.17
N LEU A 77 11.02 -17.37 -7.61
CA LEU A 77 11.63 -16.07 -7.31
C LEU A 77 10.84 -14.91 -7.92
N CYS A 78 10.35 -15.06 -9.15
CA CYS A 78 9.49 -14.05 -9.79
C CYS A 78 8.20 -13.81 -9.00
N TRP A 79 7.47 -14.88 -8.66
CA TRP A 79 6.21 -14.74 -7.92
C TRP A 79 6.42 -14.25 -6.49
N ALA A 80 7.47 -14.73 -5.80
CA ALA A 80 7.85 -14.24 -4.49
C ALA A 80 8.21 -12.75 -4.52
N GLY A 81 8.90 -12.29 -5.55
CA GLY A 81 9.23 -10.87 -5.76
C GLY A 81 7.97 -10.00 -5.91
N ILE A 82 7.01 -10.42 -6.75
CA ILE A 82 5.74 -9.70 -6.92
C ILE A 82 4.96 -9.65 -5.60
N GLY A 83 4.91 -10.78 -4.87
CA GLY A 83 4.26 -10.85 -3.57
C GLY A 83 4.91 -9.93 -2.53
N ALA A 84 6.24 -9.86 -2.50
CA ALA A 84 6.98 -8.97 -1.61
C ALA A 84 6.66 -7.49 -1.87
N VAL A 85 6.57 -7.08 -3.13
CA VAL A 85 6.18 -5.70 -3.50
C VAL A 85 4.74 -5.39 -3.07
N GLY A 86 3.81 -6.33 -3.27
CA GLY A 86 2.43 -6.17 -2.84
C GLY A 86 2.29 -6.06 -1.32
N LEU A 87 2.98 -6.93 -0.57
CA LEU A 87 2.98 -6.91 0.90
C LEU A 87 3.61 -5.63 1.47
N TYR A 88 4.73 -5.19 0.90
CA TYR A 88 5.36 -3.93 1.28
C TYR A 88 4.39 -2.76 1.10
N SER A 89 3.66 -2.74 -0.02
CA SER A 89 2.68 -1.69 -0.30
C SER A 89 1.53 -1.69 0.72
N LEU A 90 0.98 -2.86 1.07
CA LEU A 90 -0.08 -2.99 2.08
C LEU A 90 0.35 -2.49 3.46
N ILE A 91 1.59 -2.78 3.86
CA ILE A 91 2.09 -2.41 5.18
C ILE A 91 2.23 -0.90 5.28
N ILE A 92 2.88 -0.26 4.31
CA ILE A 92 3.18 1.17 4.39
C ILE A 92 1.95 2.03 4.16
N GLN A 93 1.07 1.65 3.24
CA GLN A 93 -0.11 2.45 2.90
C GLN A 93 -1.28 2.16 3.84
N GLY A 94 -1.23 1.03 4.55
CA GLY A 94 -2.23 0.65 5.54
C GLY A 94 -2.06 1.29 6.91
N SER A 95 -0.86 1.79 7.25
CA SER A 95 -0.51 2.28 8.60
C SER A 95 -0.09 3.76 8.64
#